data_AF-A0A7C5L5V8-F1
#
_entry.id   AF-A0A7C5L5V8-F1
#
_cell.length_a   1.000
_cell.length_b   1.000
_cell.length_c   1.000
_cell.angle_alpha   90.00
_cell.angle_beta   90.00
_cell.angle_gamma   90.00
#
_symmetry.space_group_name_H-M   'P 1'
#
loop_
_entity.id
_entity.type
_entity.pdbx_description
1 polymer ?
#
loop_
_entity_poly.entity_id
_entity_poly.type
_entity_poly.pdbx_seq_one_letter_code
_entity_poly.pdbx_strand_id
1 'polypeptide(L)'
;SFEELEKAINGVLISNVANLFNRVISFIQTRHAGNVPDAELDPEVSGKLTEAAGVYERAFEAGSLGQALRAACSLAVFGNGYFQRKKPWETGDPAALASAVHLVKGVAVLLYPYIPRFAGRVLAILGIDKPRWEDIERQGSRMHLSDERIILERIEIESIRSAIDGKEAPGRPTVPYDEFAKLDIRVGVIREAEEIPAADRLYRLRVDFGTEVKTCVAGIKGSYSAEELIDRQVVAIVNLEPRTVRGVRSECMLLAAGGEPLSLLRPDRSVEPGTAVN
;
A
#
# COMPACT_ATOMS: atom_id res chain seq x y z
N SER A 1 19.21 -19.48 4.13
CA SER A 1 18.33 -19.65 5.31
C SER A 1 17.34 -18.48 5.39
N PHE A 2 16.32 -18.54 6.26
CA PHE A 2 15.43 -17.39 6.51
C PHE A 2 16.16 -16.19 7.12
N GLU A 3 17.20 -16.43 7.92
CA GLU A 3 18.08 -15.37 8.44
C GLU A 3 18.87 -14.67 7.32
N GLU A 4 19.36 -15.42 6.33
CA GLU A 4 20.01 -14.82 5.16
C GLU A 4 19.02 -14.05 4.29
N LEU A 5 17.79 -14.56 4.14
CA LEU A 5 16.71 -13.84 3.46
C LEU A 5 16.38 -12.54 4.19
N GLU A 6 16.34 -12.55 5.53
CA GLU A 6 16.12 -11.35 6.34
C GLU A 6 17.24 -10.34 6.19
N LYS A 7 18.48 -10.80 6.29
CA LYS A 7 19.63 -9.93 6.13
C LYS A 7 19.67 -9.31 4.73
N ALA A 8 19.30 -10.05 3.69
CA ALA A 8 19.23 -9.55 2.32
C ALA A 8 18.08 -8.55 2.13
N ILE A 9 16.87 -8.88 2.58
CA ILE A 9 15.69 -8.03 2.43
C ILE A 9 15.77 -6.82 3.36
N ASN A 10 15.80 -7.03 4.68
CA ASN A 10 15.75 -5.94 5.65
C ASN A 10 17.08 -5.17 5.70
N GLY A 11 18.20 -5.90 5.73
CA GLY A 11 19.53 -5.32 5.91
C GLY A 11 20.11 -4.65 4.66
N VAL A 12 19.80 -5.15 3.46
CA VAL A 12 20.38 -4.61 2.21
C VAL A 12 19.33 -3.86 1.41
N LEU A 13 18.19 -4.49 1.11
CA LEU A 13 17.18 -3.90 0.24
C LEU A 13 16.41 -2.78 0.95
N ILE A 14 15.70 -3.05 2.05
CA ILE A 14 14.90 -2.05 2.75
C ILE A 14 15.79 -0.93 3.30
N SER A 15 16.87 -1.27 4.00
CA SER A 15 17.71 -0.26 4.64
C SER A 15 18.35 0.74 3.65
N ASN A 16 18.72 0.31 2.44
CA ASN A 16 19.37 1.21 1.47
C ASN A 16 18.40 1.78 0.43
N VAL A 17 17.55 0.94 -0.16
CA VAL A 17 16.63 1.36 -1.23
C VAL A 17 15.52 2.23 -0.64
N ALA A 18 14.85 1.78 0.42
CA ALA A 18 13.76 2.55 1.04
C ALA A 18 14.27 3.89 1.55
N ASN A 19 15.43 3.90 2.20
CA ASN A 19 16.02 5.11 2.75
C ASN A 19 16.38 6.12 1.65
N LEU A 20 16.97 5.67 0.54
CA LEU A 20 17.26 6.55 -0.59
C LEU A 20 15.97 7.14 -1.16
N PHE A 21 15.00 6.29 -1.45
CA PHE A 21 13.75 6.68 -2.12
C PHE A 21 12.97 7.66 -1.25
N ASN A 22 12.73 7.30 0.02
CA ASN A 22 11.98 8.15 0.95
C ASN A 22 12.65 9.50 1.12
N ARG A 23 13.97 9.55 1.33
CA ARG A 23 14.68 10.80 1.58
C ARG A 23 14.67 11.72 0.36
N VAL A 24 14.95 11.20 -0.83
CA VAL A 24 14.99 12.02 -2.06
C VAL A 24 13.59 12.47 -2.45
N ILE A 25 12.61 11.55 -2.50
CA ILE A 25 11.24 11.87 -2.93
C ILE A 25 10.58 12.83 -1.95
N SER A 26 10.64 12.56 -0.64
CA SER A 26 10.05 13.46 0.36
C SER A 26 10.70 14.84 0.31
N PHE A 27 12.01 14.91 0.06
CA PHE A 27 12.71 16.19 -0.05
C PHE A 27 12.22 16.99 -1.26
N ILE A 28 12.10 16.37 -2.43
CA ILE A 28 11.60 17.04 -3.64
C ILE A 28 10.13 17.45 -3.50
N GLN A 29 9.27 16.58 -2.96
CA GLN A 29 7.85 16.90 -2.70
C GLN A 29 7.71 18.09 -1.75
N THR A 30 8.45 18.09 -0.64
CA THR A 30 8.29 19.11 0.42
C THR A 30 9.02 20.41 0.15
N ARG A 31 10.20 20.38 -0.49
CA ARG A 31 11.04 21.58 -0.70
C ARG A 31 10.98 22.15 -2.10
N HIS A 32 10.59 21.34 -3.09
CA HIS A 32 10.51 21.76 -4.49
C HIS A 32 9.11 21.59 -5.09
N ALA A 33 8.09 21.33 -4.26
CA ALA A 33 6.71 21.12 -4.68
C ALA A 33 6.60 20.05 -5.78
N GLY A 34 7.36 18.96 -5.65
CA GLY A 34 7.41 17.88 -6.61
C GLY A 34 8.23 18.16 -7.87
N ASN A 35 8.70 19.39 -8.11
CA ASN A 35 9.39 19.74 -9.33
C ASN A 35 10.88 19.36 -9.29
N VAL A 36 11.30 18.50 -10.21
CA VAL A 36 12.70 18.17 -10.39
C VAL A 36 13.37 19.25 -11.25
N PRO A 37 14.49 19.83 -10.81
CA PRO A 37 15.22 20.79 -11.62
C PRO A 37 15.67 20.21 -12.96
N ASP A 38 15.54 21.02 -14.00
CA ASP A 38 16.05 20.72 -15.34
C ASP A 38 17.54 21.10 -15.38
N ALA A 39 18.40 20.15 -15.05
CA ALA A 39 19.84 20.35 -14.92
C ALA A 39 20.60 19.13 -15.44
N GLU A 40 21.80 19.37 -15.98
CA GLU A 40 22.73 18.28 -16.31
C GLU A 40 23.09 17.51 -15.04
N LEU A 41 23.17 16.18 -15.19
CA LEU A 41 23.53 15.31 -14.07
C LEU A 41 25.01 15.46 -13.75
N ASP A 42 25.35 15.24 -12.49
CA ASP A 42 26.74 15.12 -12.08
C ASP A 42 27.41 13.98 -12.87
N PRO A 43 28.58 14.21 -13.49
CA PRO A 43 29.30 13.16 -14.22
C PRO A 43 29.58 11.91 -13.36
N GLU A 44 29.77 12.06 -12.05
CA GLU A 44 29.92 10.93 -11.10
C GLU A 44 28.67 10.04 -11.13
N VAL A 45 27.49 10.65 -11.18
CA VAL A 45 26.20 9.97 -11.15
C VAL A 45 25.88 9.33 -12.49
N SER A 46 26.10 10.07 -13.57
CA SER A 46 25.94 9.57 -14.94
C SER A 46 26.80 8.32 -15.17
N GLY A 47 28.09 8.40 -14.80
CA GLY A 47 29.00 7.27 -14.90
C GLY A 47 28.57 6.08 -14.03
N LYS A 48 28.06 6.33 -12.82
CA LYS A 48 27.60 5.25 -11.93
C LYS A 48 26.33 4.55 -12.43
N LEU A 49 25.41 5.28 -13.06
CA LEU A 49 24.21 4.71 -13.69
C LEU A 49 24.61 3.74 -14.82
N THR A 50 25.49 4.17 -15.72
CA THR A 50 26.00 3.34 -16.83
C THR A 50 26.78 2.13 -16.33
N GLU A 51 27.65 2.31 -15.33
CA GLU A 51 28.37 1.20 -14.71
C GLU A 51 27.41 0.16 -14.12
N ALA A 52 26.41 0.61 -13.36
CA ALA A 52 25.42 -0.26 -12.73
C ALA A 52 24.58 -1.02 -13.78
N ALA A 53 24.12 -0.33 -14.83
CA ALA A 53 23.39 -0.95 -15.93
C ALA A 53 24.22 -2.05 -16.61
N GLY A 54 25.48 -1.75 -16.97
CA GLY A 54 26.35 -2.73 -17.63
C GLY A 54 26.72 -3.93 -16.74
N VAL A 55 26.93 -3.71 -15.43
CA VAL A 55 27.16 -4.82 -14.49
C VAL A 55 25.91 -5.68 -14.35
N TYR A 56 24.74 -5.05 -14.26
CA TYR A 56 23.46 -5.73 -14.15
C TYR A 56 23.19 -6.60 -15.39
N GLU A 57 23.34 -6.02 -16.59
CA GLU A 57 23.07 -6.69 -17.86
C GLU A 57 23.93 -7.95 -18.03
N ARG A 58 25.26 -7.83 -17.85
CA ARG A 58 26.17 -8.99 -17.91
C ARG A 58 25.81 -10.08 -16.88
N ALA A 59 25.42 -9.67 -15.68
CA ALA A 59 25.01 -10.62 -14.65
C ALA A 59 23.69 -11.33 -15.02
N PHE A 60 22.75 -10.60 -15.65
CA PHE A 60 21.47 -11.14 -16.09
C PHE A 60 21.65 -12.12 -17.26
N GLU A 61 22.45 -11.76 -18.26
CA GLU A 61 22.82 -12.62 -19.40
C GLU A 61 23.51 -13.91 -18.95
N ALA A 62 24.36 -13.83 -17.91
CA ALA A 62 25.02 -14.98 -17.31
C ALA A 62 24.11 -15.81 -16.37
N GLY A 63 22.82 -15.49 -16.26
CA GLY A 63 21.88 -16.16 -15.36
C GLY A 63 22.12 -15.89 -13.86
N SER A 64 23.04 -14.97 -13.54
CA SER A 64 23.45 -14.62 -12.18
C SER A 64 22.57 -13.55 -11.56
N LEU A 65 21.28 -13.86 -11.40
CA LEU A 65 20.25 -12.91 -10.92
C LEU A 65 20.59 -12.28 -9.56
N GLY A 66 21.28 -13.00 -8.67
CA GLY A 66 21.72 -12.44 -7.39
C GLY A 66 22.79 -11.35 -7.53
N GLN A 67 23.65 -11.43 -8.56
CA GLN A 67 24.65 -10.40 -8.85
C GLN A 67 24.00 -9.17 -9.49
N ALA A 68 23.02 -9.37 -10.38
CA ALA A 68 22.23 -8.28 -10.93
C ALA A 68 21.48 -7.51 -9.82
N LEU A 69 20.80 -8.21 -8.89
CA LEU A 69 20.18 -7.57 -7.73
C LEU A 69 21.19 -6.80 -6.86
N ARG A 70 22.40 -7.35 -6.65
CA ARG A 70 23.47 -6.64 -5.93
C ARG A 70 23.87 -5.35 -6.63
N ALA A 71 23.91 -5.31 -7.96
CA ALA A 71 24.22 -4.08 -8.70
C ALA A 71 23.19 -2.96 -8.40
N ALA A 72 21.90 -3.30 -8.36
CA ALA A 72 20.84 -2.36 -7.98
C ALA A 72 21.00 -1.84 -6.53
N CYS A 73 21.28 -2.74 -5.58
CA CYS A 73 21.52 -2.38 -4.19
C CYS A 73 22.79 -1.52 -4.02
N SER A 74 23.87 -1.82 -4.74
CA SER A 74 25.10 -1.03 -4.74
C SER A 74 24.87 0.38 -5.27
N LEU A 75 24.03 0.54 -6.30
CA LEU A 75 23.63 1.85 -6.81
C LEU A 75 22.81 2.64 -5.76
N ALA A 76 21.93 1.97 -5.00
CA ALA A 76 21.20 2.61 -3.91
C ALA A 76 22.11 3.06 -2.76
N VAL A 77 23.11 2.25 -2.38
CA VAL A 77 24.14 2.62 -1.40
C VAL A 77 24.93 3.84 -1.88
N PHE A 78 25.37 3.83 -3.14
CA PHE A 78 26.04 4.96 -3.76
C PHE A 78 25.17 6.23 -3.70
N GLY A 79 23.89 6.13 -4.09
CA GLY A 79 22.98 7.27 -4.07
C GLY A 79 22.74 7.82 -2.67
N ASN A 80 22.71 6.95 -1.66
CA ASN A 80 22.64 7.41 -0.28
C ASN A 80 23.86 8.23 0.13
N GLY A 81 25.06 7.76 -0.24
CA GLY A 81 26.31 8.47 -0.02
C GLY A 81 26.40 9.78 -0.81
N TYR A 82 25.99 9.77 -2.08
CA TYR A 82 25.95 10.95 -2.94
C TYR A 82 25.07 12.04 -2.35
N PHE A 83 23.81 11.71 -2.01
CA PHE A 83 22.87 12.65 -1.41
C PHE A 83 23.41 13.21 -0.09
N GLN A 84 24.09 12.38 0.71
CA GLN A 84 24.71 12.81 1.97
C GLN A 84 25.91 13.75 1.77
N ARG A 85 26.78 13.48 0.80
CA ARG A 85 27.98 14.29 0.55
C ARG A 85 27.63 15.62 -0.10
N LYS A 86 26.72 15.62 -1.08
CA LYS A 86 26.32 16.83 -1.82
C LYS A 86 25.41 17.75 -1.03
N LYS A 87 24.73 17.21 -0.02
CA LYS A 87 23.83 17.94 0.89
C LYS A 87 22.91 18.92 0.14
N PRO A 88 22.11 18.46 -0.84
CA PRO A 88 21.29 19.35 -1.65
C PRO A 88 20.25 20.13 -0.83
N TRP A 89 19.94 19.68 0.39
CA TRP A 89 19.10 20.42 1.34
C TRP A 89 19.75 21.68 1.93
N GLU A 90 21.08 21.78 1.91
CA GLU A 90 21.85 22.96 2.31
C GLU A 90 22.24 23.79 1.08
N THR A 91 22.70 23.13 0.01
CA THR A 91 23.28 23.82 -1.16
C THR A 91 22.24 24.30 -2.16
N GLY A 92 21.08 23.63 -2.25
CA GLY A 92 20.07 23.89 -3.28
C GLY A 92 20.55 23.60 -4.71
N ASP A 93 21.67 22.87 -4.86
CA ASP A 93 22.30 22.61 -6.16
C ASP A 93 21.35 21.83 -7.11
N PRO A 94 20.91 22.44 -8.23
CA PRO A 94 20.03 21.80 -9.20
C PRO A 94 20.59 20.50 -9.77
N ALA A 95 21.91 20.43 -10.03
CA ALA A 95 22.55 19.25 -10.60
C ALA A 95 22.53 18.10 -9.59
N ALA A 96 22.80 18.38 -8.31
CA ALA A 96 22.73 17.38 -7.24
C ALA A 96 21.30 16.86 -7.02
N LEU A 97 20.29 17.72 -7.12
CA LEU A 97 18.88 17.35 -7.01
C LEU A 97 18.43 16.47 -8.18
N ALA A 98 18.72 16.90 -9.41
CA ALA A 98 18.41 16.13 -10.62
C ALA A 98 19.10 14.76 -10.58
N SER A 99 20.38 14.74 -10.19
CA SER A 99 21.18 13.52 -10.00
C SER A 99 20.57 12.55 -8.99
N ALA A 100 20.14 13.06 -7.82
CA ALA A 100 19.54 12.23 -6.79
C ALA A 100 18.24 11.55 -7.27
N VAL A 101 17.39 12.27 -8.01
CA VAL A 101 16.17 11.72 -8.58
C VAL A 101 16.48 10.69 -9.67
N HIS A 102 17.48 10.93 -10.52
CA HIS A 102 17.90 9.96 -11.53
C HIS A 102 18.49 8.68 -10.92
N LEU A 103 19.15 8.77 -9.76
CA LEU A 103 19.57 7.59 -8.99
C LEU A 103 18.37 6.78 -8.47
N VAL A 104 17.34 7.46 -7.94
CA VAL A 104 16.09 6.79 -7.54
C VAL A 104 15.45 6.08 -8.74
N LYS A 105 15.35 6.77 -9.88
CA LYS A 105 14.82 6.20 -11.13
C LYS A 105 15.61 4.97 -11.57
N GLY A 106 16.94 5.08 -11.67
CA GLY A 106 17.80 3.97 -12.10
C GLY A 106 17.66 2.75 -11.20
N VAL A 107 17.70 2.94 -9.87
CA VAL A 107 17.48 1.84 -8.92
C VAL A 107 16.08 1.23 -9.10
N ALA A 108 15.04 2.04 -9.28
CA ALA A 108 13.67 1.53 -9.45
C ALA A 108 13.52 0.70 -10.75
N VAL A 109 14.11 1.14 -11.87
CA VAL A 109 14.12 0.36 -13.13
C VAL A 109 14.85 -0.97 -12.94
N LEU A 110 16.03 -0.97 -12.30
CA LEU A 110 16.80 -2.19 -12.04
C LEU A 110 16.09 -3.17 -11.09
N LEU A 111 15.27 -2.67 -10.17
CA LEU A 111 14.50 -3.51 -9.25
C LEU A 111 13.17 -4.02 -9.84
N TYR A 112 12.70 -3.44 -10.95
CA TYR A 112 11.42 -3.77 -11.56
C TYR A 112 11.23 -5.27 -11.86
N PRO A 113 12.22 -6.01 -12.38
CA PRO A 113 12.09 -7.45 -12.61
C PRO A 113 11.94 -8.31 -11.35
N TYR A 114 12.34 -7.80 -10.18
CA TYR A 114 12.30 -8.52 -8.91
C TYR A 114 11.10 -8.14 -8.04
N ILE A 115 10.77 -6.85 -7.99
CA ILE A 115 9.75 -6.30 -7.09
C ILE A 115 8.84 -5.33 -7.87
N PRO A 116 8.11 -5.82 -8.89
CA PRO A 116 7.43 -4.98 -9.88
C PRO A 116 6.37 -4.05 -9.27
N ARG A 117 5.66 -4.49 -8.22
CA ARG A 117 4.66 -3.66 -7.54
C ARG A 117 5.29 -2.46 -6.84
N PHE A 118 6.40 -2.68 -6.15
CA PHE A 118 7.08 -1.61 -5.41
C PHE A 118 7.80 -0.66 -6.38
N ALA A 119 8.64 -1.21 -7.26
CA ALA A 119 9.36 -0.44 -8.26
C ALA A 119 8.40 0.35 -9.16
N GLY A 120 7.32 -0.28 -9.61
CA GLY A 120 6.28 0.36 -10.43
C GLY A 120 5.62 1.55 -9.73
N ARG A 121 5.31 1.44 -8.43
CA ARG A 121 4.79 2.60 -7.64
C ARG A 121 5.78 3.75 -7.59
N VAL A 122 7.07 3.46 -7.39
CA VAL A 122 8.11 4.50 -7.37
C VAL A 122 8.24 5.17 -8.73
N LEU A 123 8.21 4.39 -9.80
CA LEU A 123 8.28 4.89 -11.16
C LEU A 123 7.03 5.73 -11.51
N ALA A 124 5.85 5.31 -11.09
CA ALA A 124 4.62 6.09 -11.21
C ALA A 124 4.72 7.44 -10.47
N ILE A 125 5.30 7.47 -9.26
CA ILE A 125 5.57 8.73 -8.54
C ILE A 125 6.44 9.65 -9.38
N LEU A 126 7.41 9.12 -10.12
CA LEU A 126 8.29 9.88 -11.03
C LEU A 126 7.64 10.20 -12.38
N GLY A 127 6.39 9.80 -12.63
CA GLY A 127 5.67 10.00 -13.89
C GLY A 127 6.02 9.00 -14.98
N ILE A 128 6.48 7.80 -14.63
CA ILE A 128 6.91 6.74 -15.55
C ILE A 128 5.99 5.53 -15.41
N ASP A 129 5.03 5.39 -16.32
CA ASP A 129 4.06 4.27 -16.30
C ASP A 129 4.63 2.98 -16.92
N LYS A 130 5.49 3.13 -17.93
CA LYS A 130 6.05 2.01 -18.70
C LYS A 130 7.58 2.10 -18.71
N PRO A 131 8.25 1.58 -17.68
CA PRO A 131 9.70 1.66 -17.59
C PRO A 131 10.36 0.85 -18.70
N ARG A 132 11.36 1.47 -19.32
CA ARG A 132 12.26 0.86 -20.32
C ARG A 132 13.67 0.83 -19.77
N TRP A 133 14.48 -0.08 -20.30
CA TRP A 133 15.90 -0.18 -19.94
C TRP A 133 16.65 1.15 -20.13
N GLU A 134 16.38 1.82 -21.26
CA GLU A 134 16.92 3.14 -21.61
C GLU A 134 16.62 4.23 -20.56
N ASP A 135 15.58 4.06 -19.73
CA ASP A 135 15.21 5.05 -18.72
C ASP A 135 16.24 5.15 -17.58
N ILE A 136 17.12 4.15 -17.42
CA ILE A 136 18.23 4.19 -16.46
C ILE A 136 19.19 5.35 -16.80
N GLU A 137 19.53 5.49 -18.07
CA GLU A 137 20.54 6.46 -18.55
C GLU A 137 19.91 7.71 -19.14
N ARG A 138 18.63 7.66 -19.57
CA ARG A 138 17.94 8.81 -20.14
C ARG A 138 17.94 9.97 -19.16
N GLN A 139 18.55 11.08 -19.55
CA GLN A 139 18.54 12.34 -18.80
C GLN A 139 17.40 13.26 -19.28
N GLY A 140 17.15 14.34 -18.54
CA GLY A 140 16.57 15.55 -19.13
C GLY A 140 15.08 15.53 -19.47
N SER A 141 14.25 14.81 -18.72
CA SER A 141 12.80 15.08 -18.73
C SER A 141 12.45 15.91 -17.50
N ARG A 142 11.75 17.05 -17.70
CA ARG A 142 11.09 17.78 -16.60
C ARG A 142 10.16 16.81 -15.88
N MET A 143 10.64 16.28 -14.76
CA MET A 143 9.90 15.35 -13.92
C MET A 143 9.14 16.14 -12.87
N HIS A 144 7.88 15.78 -12.68
CA HIS A 144 7.06 16.27 -11.59
C HIS A 144 6.61 15.07 -10.77
N LEU A 145 7.00 15.04 -9.50
CA LEU A 145 6.66 13.97 -8.59
C LEU A 145 5.22 14.15 -8.11
N SER A 146 4.42 13.08 -8.19
CA SER A 146 3.09 13.07 -7.55
C SER A 146 3.19 13.18 -6.03
N ASP A 147 2.10 13.55 -5.35
CA ASP A 147 2.04 13.68 -3.87
C ASP A 147 1.94 12.33 -3.12
N GLU A 148 1.98 11.21 -3.83
CA GLU A 148 1.92 9.89 -3.21
C GLU A 148 3.13 9.64 -2.31
N ARG A 149 2.87 9.03 -1.15
CA ARG A 149 3.92 8.62 -0.23
C ARG A 149 4.34 7.18 -0.49
N ILE A 150 5.65 6.96 -0.45
CA ILE A 150 6.19 5.61 -0.42
C ILE A 150 6.03 5.06 0.99
N ILE A 151 5.37 3.90 1.07
CA ILE A 151 5.29 3.11 2.29
C ILE A 151 6.01 1.80 1.99
N LEU A 152 7.19 1.66 2.58
CA LEU A 152 7.96 0.42 2.58
C LEU A 152 7.96 -0.09 4.01
N GLU A 153 7.05 -1.00 4.30
CA GLU A 153 6.98 -1.65 5.61
C GLU A 153 8.12 -2.65 5.73
N ARG A 154 8.71 -2.70 6.92
CA ARG A 154 9.70 -3.72 7.23
C ARG A 154 9.04 -5.08 7.13
N ILE A 155 9.68 -6.00 6.42
CA ILE A 155 9.16 -7.36 6.30
C ILE A 155 9.53 -8.11 7.58
N GLU A 156 8.52 -8.50 8.36
CA GLU A 156 8.68 -9.39 9.50
C GLU A 156 8.75 -10.83 8.99
N ILE A 157 9.97 -11.36 8.83
CA ILE A 157 10.14 -12.70 8.26
C ILE A 157 9.54 -13.81 9.12
N GLU A 158 9.41 -13.59 10.42
CA GLU A 158 8.69 -14.53 11.30
C GLU A 158 7.21 -14.65 10.92
N SER A 159 6.59 -13.57 10.42
CA SER A 159 5.21 -13.62 9.90
C SER A 159 5.12 -14.43 8.60
N ILE A 160 6.14 -14.34 7.73
CA ILE A 160 6.24 -15.13 6.50
C ILE A 160 6.53 -16.61 6.83
N ARG A 161 7.41 -16.88 7.79
CA ARG A 161 7.70 -18.24 8.27
C ARG A 161 6.44 -18.89 8.83
N SER A 162 5.70 -18.18 9.67
CA SER A 162 4.43 -18.65 10.21
C SER A 162 3.44 -18.98 9.09
N ALA A 163 3.30 -18.09 8.09
CA ALA A 163 2.44 -18.31 6.94
C ALA A 163 2.86 -19.50 6.04
N ILE A 164 4.16 -19.74 5.86
CA ILE A 164 4.70 -20.87 5.08
C ILE A 164 4.57 -22.19 5.84
N ASP A 165 4.79 -22.16 7.16
CA ASP A 165 4.70 -23.32 8.04
C ASP A 165 3.24 -23.66 8.43
N GLY A 166 2.26 -22.95 7.85
CA GLY A 166 0.83 -23.18 8.10
C GLY A 166 0.37 -22.84 9.52
N LYS A 167 1.17 -22.07 10.28
CA LYS A 167 0.74 -21.50 11.55
C LYS A 167 0.08 -20.16 11.26
N GLU A 168 -1.21 -20.07 11.59
CA GLU A 168 -2.06 -18.89 11.41
C GLU A 168 -1.32 -17.57 11.66
N ALA A 169 -1.65 -16.55 10.85
CA ALA A 169 -1.16 -15.18 11.03
C ALA A 169 -1.19 -14.81 12.51
N PRO A 170 -0.18 -14.07 13.03
CA PRO A 170 -0.20 -13.62 14.41
C PRO A 170 -1.54 -12.94 14.65
N GLY A 171 -2.37 -13.57 15.51
CA GLY A 171 -3.68 -13.07 15.82
C GLY A 171 -3.57 -11.62 16.24
N ARG A 172 -4.60 -10.82 15.96
CA ARG A 172 -4.74 -9.49 16.57
C ARG A 172 -4.42 -9.62 18.07
N PRO A 173 -3.75 -8.63 18.69
CA PRO A 173 -3.42 -8.70 20.11
C PRO A 173 -4.66 -9.09 20.92
N THR A 174 -4.49 -9.95 21.91
CA THR A 174 -5.59 -10.38 22.78
C THR A 174 -6.20 -9.15 23.45
N VAL A 175 -7.51 -8.95 23.25
CA VAL A 175 -8.27 -7.91 23.94
C VAL A 175 -8.95 -8.51 25.18
N PRO A 176 -9.07 -7.76 26.29
CA PRO A 176 -9.89 -8.17 27.41
C PRO A 176 -11.36 -8.38 27.00
N TYR A 177 -12.04 -9.35 27.62
CA TYR A 177 -13.47 -9.61 27.36
C TYR A 177 -14.34 -8.36 27.56
N ASP A 178 -14.00 -7.52 28.53
CA ASP A 178 -14.72 -6.27 28.81
C ASP A 178 -14.73 -5.29 27.64
N GLU A 179 -13.75 -5.36 26.72
CA GLU A 179 -13.79 -4.56 25.49
C GLU A 179 -14.80 -5.10 24.49
N PHE A 180 -14.91 -6.43 24.37
CA PHE A 180 -15.94 -7.07 23.56
C PHE A 180 -17.34 -6.83 24.13
N ALA A 181 -17.51 -6.96 25.45
CA ALA A 181 -18.79 -6.76 26.14
C ALA A 181 -19.32 -5.32 26.06
N LYS A 182 -18.47 -4.33 25.71
CA LYS A 182 -18.89 -2.96 25.43
C LYS A 182 -19.57 -2.80 24.07
N LEU A 183 -19.36 -3.72 23.13
CA LEU A 183 -19.97 -3.67 21.82
C LEU A 183 -21.40 -4.21 21.90
N ASP A 184 -22.35 -3.42 21.41
CA ASP A 184 -23.74 -3.84 21.27
C ASP A 184 -23.88 -4.50 19.89
N ILE A 185 -23.81 -5.83 19.86
CA ILE A 185 -23.91 -6.62 18.64
C ILE A 185 -25.29 -7.27 18.62
N ARG A 186 -26.05 -7.04 17.55
CA ARG A 186 -27.42 -7.55 17.41
C ARG A 186 -27.66 -8.19 16.05
N VAL A 187 -28.60 -9.12 16.00
CA VAL A 187 -29.18 -9.61 14.75
C VAL A 187 -30.29 -8.66 14.31
N GLY A 188 -30.24 -8.20 13.06
CA GLY A 188 -31.29 -7.39 12.44
C GLY A 188 -31.76 -7.97 11.12
N VAL A 189 -32.88 -7.45 10.61
CA VAL A 189 -33.45 -7.82 9.31
C VAL A 189 -33.40 -6.61 8.39
N ILE A 190 -32.85 -6.76 7.18
CA ILE A 190 -32.84 -5.67 6.20
C ILE A 190 -34.26 -5.52 5.62
N ARG A 191 -34.84 -4.33 5.75
CA ARG A 191 -36.18 -4.01 5.23
C ARG A 191 -36.15 -3.25 3.93
N GLU A 192 -35.12 -2.44 3.73
CA GLU A 192 -34.95 -1.63 2.52
C GLU A 192 -33.47 -1.65 2.12
N ALA A 193 -33.22 -1.76 0.82
CA ALA A 193 -31.90 -1.69 0.22
C ALA A 193 -31.95 -0.78 -1.01
N GLU A 194 -31.30 0.37 -0.91
CA GLU A 194 -31.31 1.39 -1.96
C GLU A 194 -29.89 1.74 -2.40
N GLU A 195 -29.74 2.03 -3.69
CA GLU A 195 -28.48 2.51 -4.23
C GLU A 195 -28.23 3.95 -3.83
N ILE A 196 -26.98 4.27 -3.49
CA ILE A 196 -26.57 5.65 -3.24
C ILE A 196 -26.10 6.26 -4.58
N PRO A 197 -26.73 7.35 -5.06
CA PRO A 197 -26.27 8.04 -6.25
C PRO A 197 -24.78 8.41 -6.16
N ALA A 198 -24.01 8.10 -7.20
CA ALA A 198 -22.56 8.32 -7.28
C ALA A 198 -21.67 7.44 -6.35
N ALA A 199 -22.16 6.28 -5.89
CA ALA A 199 -21.35 5.29 -5.18
C ALA A 199 -21.51 3.87 -5.75
N ASP A 200 -20.57 3.45 -6.59
CA ASP A 200 -20.65 2.20 -7.38
C ASP A 200 -20.67 0.91 -6.53
N ARG A 201 -20.31 1.00 -5.24
CA ARG A 201 -20.14 -0.16 -4.36
C ARG A 201 -21.02 -0.14 -3.11
N LEU A 202 -21.78 0.92 -2.87
CA LEU A 202 -22.48 1.14 -1.59
C LEU A 202 -24.00 1.02 -1.73
N TYR A 203 -24.62 0.36 -0.77
CA TYR A 203 -26.06 0.45 -0.52
C TYR A 203 -26.34 1.26 0.75
N ARG A 204 -27.46 2.00 0.72
CA ARG A 204 -28.17 2.48 1.91
C ARG A 204 -29.17 1.41 2.32
N LEU A 205 -28.96 0.83 3.50
CA LEU A 205 -29.79 -0.22 4.05
C LEU A 205 -30.58 0.31 5.25
N ARG A 206 -31.85 -0.07 5.38
CA ARG A 206 -32.60 0.06 6.63
C ARG A 206 -32.67 -1.28 7.32
N VAL A 207 -32.09 -1.36 8.50
CA VAL A 207 -31.98 -2.61 9.26
C VAL A 207 -32.85 -2.50 10.51
N ASP A 208 -33.80 -3.42 10.62
CA ASP A 208 -34.75 -3.56 11.71
C ASP A 208 -34.15 -4.45 12.80
N PHE A 209 -33.96 -3.89 14.00
CA PHE A 209 -33.48 -4.57 15.20
C PHE A 209 -34.61 -4.75 16.23
N GLY A 210 -35.87 -4.84 15.77
CA GLY A 210 -37.05 -5.11 16.57
C GLY A 210 -37.60 -3.87 17.28
N THR A 211 -36.77 -3.23 18.11
CA THR A 211 -37.16 -1.99 18.84
C THR A 211 -36.83 -0.71 18.07
N GLU A 212 -35.88 -0.78 17.14
CA GLU A 212 -35.42 0.36 16.36
C GLU A 212 -35.02 -0.07 14.95
N VAL A 213 -35.14 0.86 14.00
CA VAL A 213 -34.65 0.70 12.63
C VAL A 213 -33.51 1.69 12.43
N LYS A 214 -32.31 1.18 12.14
CA LYS A 214 -31.13 2.01 11.91
C LYS A 214 -30.74 2.05 10.43
N THR A 215 -30.11 3.15 10.02
CA THR A 215 -29.54 3.27 8.67
C THR A 215 -28.12 2.72 8.65
N CYS A 216 -27.81 1.83 7.70
CA CYS A 216 -26.47 1.30 7.48
C CYS A 216 -26.02 1.62 6.05
N VAL A 217 -24.79 2.12 5.90
CA VAL A 217 -24.16 2.25 4.58
C VAL A 217 -23.15 1.11 4.42
N ALA A 218 -23.43 0.17 3.51
CA ALA A 218 -22.65 -1.06 3.37
C ALA A 218 -22.09 -1.22 1.95
N GLY A 219 -20.79 -1.54 1.87
CA GLY A 219 -20.05 -1.73 0.62
C GLY A 219 -20.22 -3.10 -0.04
N ILE A 220 -21.44 -3.60 -0.13
CA ILE A 220 -21.72 -5.01 -0.45
C ILE A 220 -22.31 -5.24 -1.86
N LYS A 221 -22.40 -4.19 -2.69
CA LYS A 221 -23.00 -4.26 -4.04
C LYS A 221 -22.26 -5.19 -5.01
N GLY A 222 -20.97 -5.43 -4.80
CA GLY A 222 -20.18 -6.40 -5.57
C GLY A 222 -20.42 -7.86 -5.18
N SER A 223 -21.24 -8.14 -4.15
CA SER A 223 -21.46 -9.49 -3.62
C SER A 223 -22.92 -9.86 -3.47
N TYR A 224 -23.83 -8.88 -3.40
CA TYR A 224 -25.27 -9.09 -3.25
C TYR A 224 -26.07 -8.11 -4.10
N SER A 225 -27.17 -8.58 -4.68
CA SER A 225 -28.18 -7.70 -5.29
C SER A 225 -29.07 -7.07 -4.21
N ALA A 226 -29.76 -5.97 -4.53
CA ALA A 226 -30.66 -5.32 -3.56
C ALA A 226 -31.81 -6.25 -3.14
N GLU A 227 -32.32 -7.06 -4.07
CA GLU A 227 -33.41 -8.01 -3.86
C GLU A 227 -33.02 -9.16 -2.94
N GLU A 228 -31.77 -9.63 -3.01
CA GLU A 228 -31.24 -10.69 -2.14
C GLU A 228 -31.05 -10.24 -0.68
N LEU A 229 -31.03 -8.93 -0.46
CA LEU A 229 -30.83 -8.33 0.86
C LEU A 229 -32.16 -8.16 1.61
N ILE A 230 -33.28 -7.96 0.92
CA ILE A 230 -34.57 -7.76 1.58
C ILE A 230 -34.96 -9.02 2.39
N ASP A 231 -35.43 -8.78 3.62
CA ASP A 231 -35.78 -9.78 4.63
C ASP A 231 -34.63 -10.72 5.06
N ARG A 232 -33.39 -10.39 4.66
CA ARG A 232 -32.21 -11.13 5.09
C ARG A 232 -31.81 -10.77 6.51
N GLN A 233 -31.55 -11.79 7.33
CA GLN A 233 -30.94 -11.61 8.65
C GLN A 233 -29.44 -11.33 8.56
N VAL A 234 -29.00 -10.33 9.30
CA VAL A 234 -27.62 -9.85 9.36
C VAL A 234 -27.20 -9.57 10.79
N VAL A 235 -25.92 -9.76 11.09
CA VAL A 235 -25.31 -9.34 12.35
C VAL A 235 -24.72 -7.95 12.19
N ALA A 236 -24.98 -7.04 13.14
CA ALA A 236 -24.46 -5.69 13.11
C ALA A 236 -24.04 -5.20 14.49
N ILE A 237 -23.08 -4.27 14.52
CA ILE A 237 -22.75 -3.49 15.72
C ILE A 237 -23.59 -2.21 15.69
N VAL A 238 -24.36 -1.97 16.75
CA VAL A 238 -25.39 -0.92 16.81
C VAL A 238 -25.04 0.27 17.71
N ASN A 239 -23.93 0.21 18.45
CA ASN A 239 -23.49 1.28 19.36
C ASN A 239 -22.17 1.95 18.97
N LEU A 240 -21.75 1.86 17.70
CA LEU A 240 -20.63 2.65 17.20
C LEU A 240 -21.05 4.11 16.99
N GLU A 241 -20.08 5.02 17.12
CA GLU A 241 -20.29 6.43 16.76
C GLU A 241 -20.74 6.54 15.30
N PRO A 242 -21.91 7.16 15.03
CA PRO A 242 -22.40 7.29 13.66
C PRO A 242 -21.42 8.06 12.77
N ARG A 243 -21.23 7.59 11.54
CA ARG A 243 -20.35 8.23 10.55
C ARG A 243 -21.12 8.59 9.29
N THR A 244 -20.80 9.74 8.72
CA THR A 244 -21.38 10.16 7.44
C THR A 244 -20.55 9.59 6.30
N VAL A 245 -21.17 8.77 5.46
CA VAL A 245 -20.55 8.16 4.29
C VAL A 245 -21.32 8.63 3.06
N ARG A 246 -20.64 9.37 2.16
CA ARG A 246 -21.25 9.91 0.92
C ARG A 246 -22.56 10.68 1.17
N GLY A 247 -22.61 11.46 2.25
CA GLY A 247 -23.79 12.27 2.62
C GLY A 247 -24.89 11.51 3.36
N VAL A 248 -24.77 10.19 3.55
CA VAL A 248 -25.71 9.37 4.32
C VAL A 248 -25.11 9.05 5.69
N ARG A 249 -25.87 9.25 6.76
CA ARG A 249 -25.46 8.91 8.13
C ARG A 249 -25.62 7.40 8.35
N SER A 250 -24.51 6.69 8.57
CA SER A 250 -24.49 5.29 8.96
C SER A 250 -24.46 5.18 10.49
N GLU A 251 -25.43 4.48 11.05
CA GLU A 251 -25.69 4.37 12.49
C GLU A 251 -25.36 2.98 13.04
N CYS A 252 -25.07 2.02 12.16
CA CYS A 252 -24.59 0.69 12.53
C CYS A 252 -23.62 0.17 11.47
N MET A 253 -22.93 -0.93 11.79
CA MET A 253 -21.99 -1.59 10.90
C MET A 253 -22.34 -3.07 10.76
N LEU A 254 -22.63 -3.53 9.55
CA LEU A 254 -22.83 -4.95 9.26
C LEU A 254 -21.51 -5.72 9.36
N LEU A 255 -21.58 -6.95 9.87
CA LEU A 255 -20.46 -7.86 9.94
C LEU A 255 -20.49 -8.84 8.76
N ALA A 256 -19.34 -9.00 8.11
CA ALA A 256 -19.15 -9.91 6.99
C ALA A 256 -17.78 -10.61 7.10
N ALA A 257 -17.71 -11.82 6.56
CA ALA A 257 -16.48 -12.58 6.39
C ALA A 257 -16.02 -12.55 4.91
N GLY A 258 -14.72 -12.66 4.67
CA GLY A 258 -14.15 -12.74 3.33
C GLY A 258 -13.70 -11.39 2.74
N GLY A 259 -13.41 -11.41 1.44
CA GLY A 259 -12.91 -10.27 0.66
C GLY A 259 -13.88 -9.93 -0.47
N GLU A 260 -13.43 -9.98 -1.73
CA GLU A 260 -14.32 -9.93 -2.89
C GLU A 260 -14.47 -11.36 -3.46
N PRO A 261 -15.58 -12.10 -3.20
CA PRO A 261 -16.85 -11.65 -2.62
C PRO A 261 -16.93 -11.67 -1.08
N LEU A 262 -17.78 -10.79 -0.54
CA LEU A 262 -18.12 -10.71 0.89
C LEU A 262 -19.23 -11.71 1.25
N SER A 263 -19.17 -12.26 2.46
CA SER A 263 -20.20 -13.13 3.04
C SER A 263 -20.79 -12.51 4.30
N LEU A 264 -22.03 -12.02 4.25
CA LEU A 264 -22.71 -11.45 5.41
C LEU A 264 -22.89 -12.49 6.53
N LEU A 265 -22.54 -12.11 7.77
CA LEU A 265 -22.78 -12.95 8.93
C LEU A 265 -24.28 -12.98 9.26
N ARG A 266 -24.78 -14.19 9.53
CA ARG A 266 -26.15 -14.46 9.95
C ARG A 266 -26.17 -15.58 11.00
N PRO A 267 -27.18 -15.64 11.87
CA PRO A 267 -27.36 -16.79 12.74
C PRO A 267 -27.63 -18.07 11.91
N ASP A 268 -27.27 -19.22 12.47
CA ASP A 268 -27.54 -20.55 11.89
C ASP A 268 -29.05 -20.84 11.78
N ARG A 269 -29.83 -20.25 12.68
CA ARG A 269 -31.28 -20.34 12.76
C ARG A 269 -31.89 -18.94 12.83
N SER A 270 -33.14 -18.83 12.37
CA SER A 270 -33.86 -17.57 12.48
C SER A 270 -34.09 -17.21 13.94
N VAL A 271 -33.75 -15.98 14.31
CA VAL A 271 -34.01 -15.39 15.63
C VAL A 271 -34.84 -14.12 15.51
N GLU A 272 -35.39 -13.64 16.61
CA GLU A 272 -36.12 -12.38 16.60
C GLU A 272 -35.19 -11.18 16.31
N PRO A 273 -35.62 -10.19 15.51
CA PRO A 273 -34.88 -8.95 15.34
C PRO A 273 -34.55 -8.29 16.68
N GLY A 274 -33.30 -7.86 16.85
CA GLY A 274 -32.80 -7.28 18.09
C GLY A 274 -32.17 -8.28 19.06
N THR A 275 -32.17 -9.58 18.73
CA THR A 275 -31.47 -10.59 19.54
C THR A 275 -29.98 -10.23 19.68
N ALA A 276 -29.51 -10.14 20.91
CA ALA A 276 -28.11 -9.82 21.23
C ALA A 276 -27.18 -11.00 20.90
N VAL A 277 -25.98 -10.67 20.41
CA VAL A 277 -24.88 -11.60 20.16
C VAL A 277 -23.83 -11.39 21.25
N ASN A 278 -23.68 -12.36 22.14
CA ASN A 278 -22.83 -12.29 23.34
C ASN A 278 -21.71 -13.34 23.32
#